data_AF-A0A959D066-F1
#
_entry.id   AF-A0A959D066-F1
#
_cell.length_a   1.000
_cell.length_b   1.000
_cell.length_c   1.000
_cell.angle_alpha   90.00
_cell.angle_beta   90.00
_cell.angle_gamma   90.00
#
_symmetry.space_group_name_H-M   'P 1'
#
loop_
_entity.id
_entity.type
_entity.pdbx_description
1 polymer ?
#
loop_
_entity_poly.entity_id
_entity_poly.type
_entity_poly.pdbx_seq_one_letter_code
_entity_poly.pdbx_strand_id
1 'polypeptide(L)' 'LADEPTGNLDTKTSIEIMGILEEIHRNGNTVILVTHEPDIAEHAHRAVRLRDGMVESDELNQNIVTVDDPDHRYKQG' A
#
# COMPACT_ATOMS: atom_id res chain seq x y z
N LEU A 1 10.67 -6.68 -0.16
CA LEU A 1 10.21 -6.40 -1.53
C LEU A 1 9.05 -7.33 -1.80
N ALA A 2 7.88 -6.78 -2.09
CA ALA A 2 6.68 -7.54 -2.47
C ALA A 2 6.22 -7.08 -3.85
N ASP A 3 5.98 -8.02 -4.75
CA ASP A 3 5.57 -7.76 -6.13
C ASP A 3 4.12 -8.22 -6.32
N GLU A 4 3.20 -7.28 -6.51
CA GLU A 4 1.75 -7.48 -6.58
C GLU A 4 1.16 -8.44 -5.53
N PRO A 5 1.48 -8.30 -4.22
CA PRO A 5 1.03 -9.26 -3.21
C PRO A 5 -0.48 -9.28 -3.00
N THR A 6 -1.23 -8.31 -3.54
CA THR A 6 -2.69 -8.16 -3.42
C THR A 6 -3.46 -8.44 -4.71
N GLY A 7 -2.79 -8.49 -5.87
CA GLY A 7 -3.45 -8.44 -7.20
C GLY A 7 -4.34 -9.65 -7.57
N ASN A 8 -4.36 -10.71 -6.75
CA ASN A 8 -5.21 -11.89 -6.93
C ASN A 8 -6.02 -12.25 -5.67
N LEU A 9 -6.03 -11.39 -4.66
CA LEU A 9 -6.64 -11.68 -3.37
C LEU A 9 -7.98 -10.95 -3.24
N ASP A 10 -8.89 -11.53 -2.46
CA ASP A 10 -10.10 -10.82 -2.09
C ASP A 10 -9.76 -9.64 -1.18
N THR A 11 -10.64 -8.64 -1.20
CA THR A 11 -10.47 -7.38 -0.48
C THR A 11 -10.10 -7.56 0.99
N LYS A 12 -10.67 -8.55 1.69
CA LYS A 12 -10.37 -8.78 3.11
C LYS A 12 -8.96 -9.30 3.30
N THR A 13 -8.56 -10.29 2.50
CA THR A 13 -7.21 -10.85 2.56
C THR A 13 -6.14 -9.81 2.20
N SER A 14 -6.41 -8.92 1.23
CA SER A 14 -5.50 -7.82 0.90
C SER A 14 -5.25 -6.87 2.08
N ILE A 15 -6.28 -6.56 2.87
CA ILE A 15 -6.15 -5.69 4.06
C ILE A 15 -5.34 -6.36 5.16
N GLU A 16 -5.55 -7.67 5.38
CA GLU A 16 -4.77 -8.41 6.37
C GLU A 16 -3.27 -8.38 6.02
N ILE A 17 -2.94 -8.53 4.74
CA ILE A 17 -1.55 -8.37 4.25
C ILE A 17 -1.05 -6.95 4.48
N MET A 18 -1.84 -5.92 4.18
CA MET A 18 -1.45 -4.54 4.42
C MET A 18 -1.18 -4.27 5.91
N GLY A 19 -2.00 -4.82 6.81
CA GLY A 19 -1.76 -4.72 8.26
C GLY A 19 -0.44 -5.34 8.69
N ILE A 20 -0.07 -6.50 8.13
CA ILE A 20 1.23 -7.14 8.38
C ILE A 20 2.38 -6.27 7.85
N LEU A 21 2.25 -5.74 6.62
CA LEU A 21 3.29 -4.88 6.03
C LEU A 21 3.47 -3.57 6.81
N GLU A 22 2.37 -2.97 7.28
CA GLU A 22 2.40 -1.80 8.16
C GLU A 22 3.11 -2.10 9.48
N GLU A 23 2.84 -3.25 10.11
CA GLU A 23 3.53 -3.65 11.35
C GLU A 23 5.02 -3.85 11.13
N ILE A 24 5.40 -4.55 10.05
CA ILE A 24 6.80 -4.74 9.67
C ILE A 24 7.49 -3.38 9.48
N HIS A 25 6.83 -2.44 8.82
CA HIS A 25 7.36 -1.09 8.64
C HIS A 25 7.50 -0.33 9.97
N ARG A 26 6.47 -0.38 10.84
CA ARG A 26 6.53 0.21 12.20
C ARG A 26 7.66 -0.35 13.04
N ASN A 27 8.04 -1.60 12.82
CA ASN A 27 9.19 -2.25 13.48
C ASN A 27 10.56 -1.81 12.92
N GLY A 28 10.60 -0.78 12.07
CA GLY A 28 11.83 -0.17 11.56
C GLY A 28 12.33 -0.75 10.24
N ASN A 29 11.57 -1.66 9.61
CA ASN A 29 11.95 -2.22 8.32
C ASN A 29 11.53 -1.29 7.16
N THR A 30 12.32 -1.29 6.11
CA THR A 30 11.93 -0.67 4.84
C THR A 30 11.13 -1.66 4.01
N VAL A 31 9.89 -1.29 3.66
CA VAL A 31 9.01 -2.06 2.79
C VAL A 31 8.94 -1.39 1.43
N ILE A 32 9.12 -2.17 0.37
CA ILE A 32 8.89 -1.74 -1.01
C ILE A 32 7.83 -2.67 -1.58
N LEU A 33 6.75 -2.07 -2.06
CA LEU A 33 5.55 -2.71 -2.58
C LEU A 33 5.32 -2.22 -4.00
N VAL A 34 5.16 -3.16 -4.94
CA VAL A 34 4.74 -2.87 -6.32
C VAL A 34 3.26 -3.24 -6.42
N THR A 35 2.44 -2.32 -6.91
CA THR A 35 1.01 -2.54 -7.11
C THR A 35 0.48 -1.67 -8.26
N HIS A 36 -0.56 -2.14 -8.92
CA HIS A 36 -1.36 -1.36 -9.87
C HIS A 36 -2.65 -0.81 -9.23
N GLU A 37 -2.91 -1.14 -7.97
CA GLU A 37 -4.10 -0.72 -7.20
C GLU A 37 -3.83 0.63 -6.49
N PRO A 38 -4.54 1.71 -6.87
CA PRO A 38 -4.28 3.05 -6.32
C PRO A 38 -4.51 3.15 -4.81
N ASP A 39 -5.51 2.44 -4.30
CA ASP A 39 -5.91 2.35 -2.90
C ASP A 39 -4.82 1.68 -2.03
N ILE A 40 -4.18 0.62 -2.54
CA ILE A 40 -3.04 0.01 -1.85
C ILE A 40 -1.86 0.98 -1.77
N ALA A 41 -1.65 1.80 -2.79
CA ALA A 41 -0.61 2.83 -2.78
C ALA A 41 -0.86 3.95 -1.74
N GLU A 42 -2.11 4.18 -1.33
CA GLU A 42 -2.47 5.16 -0.28
C GLU A 42 -1.96 4.76 1.12
N HIS A 43 -1.61 3.49 1.33
CA HIS A 43 -0.96 3.04 2.57
C HIS A 43 0.56 3.33 2.59
N ALA A 44 1.16 3.63 1.44
CA ALA A 44 2.58 3.88 1.36
C ALA A 44 2.92 5.31 1.82
N HIS A 45 4.06 5.47 2.50
CA HIS A 45 4.56 6.80 2.91
C HIS A 45 5.11 7.61 1.73
N ARG A 46 5.46 6.92 0.64
CA ARG A 46 5.99 7.49 -0.60
C ARG A 46 5.48 6.67 -1.77
N ALA A 47 4.99 7.33 -2.80
CA ALA A 47 4.52 6.71 -4.03
C ALA A 47 5.43 7.12 -5.19
N VAL A 48 6.00 6.13 -5.88
CA VAL A 48 6.80 6.33 -7.09
C VAL A 48 6.05 5.71 -8.25
N ARG A 49 5.67 6.51 -9.23
CA ARG A 49 5.01 6.04 -10.46
C ARG A 49 6.04 5.85 -11.55
N LEU A 50 6.02 4.68 -12.17
CA LEU A 50 6.87 4.34 -13.30
C LEU A 50 6.03 4.30 -14.58
N ARG A 51 6.58 4.84 -15.67
CA ARG A 51 5.99 4.80 -17.01
C ARG A 51 7.09 4.62 -18.05
N ASP A 52 6.93 3.63 -18.92
CA ASP A 52 7.89 3.33 -19.99
C ASP A 52 9.36 3.18 -19.51
N GLY A 53 9.55 2.60 -18.32
CA GLY A 53 10.86 2.41 -17.69
C GLY A 53 11.46 3.65 -17.03
N MET A 54 10.72 4.76 -17.00
CA MET A 54 11.14 6.03 -16.39
C MET A 54 10.29 6.37 -15.17
N VAL A 55 10.84 7.15 -14.23
CA VAL A 55 10.07 7.71 -13.12
C VAL A 55 9.21 8.85 -13.66
N GLU A 56 7.90 8.67 -13.60
CA GLU A 56 6.91 9.69 -13.98
C GLU A 56 6.63 10.64 -12.80
N SER A 57 6.46 10.10 -11.59
CA SER A 57 6.31 10.90 -10.37
C SER A 57 6.91 10.22 -9.15
N ASP A 58 7.23 11.03 -8.15
CA ASP A 58 7.86 10.62 -6.91
C ASP A 58 7.41 11.56 -5.79
N GLU A 59 6.44 11.11 -5.01
CA GLU A 59 5.69 11.97 -4.09
C GLU A 59 5.63 11.34 -2.70
N LEU A 60 5.80 12.19 -1.67
CA LEU A 60 5.49 11.81 -0.30
C LEU A 60 3.98 11.82 -0.11
N ASN A 61 3.45 10.76 0.46
CA ASN A 61 2.04 10.69 0.78
C ASN A 61 1.75 11.58 1.99
N GLN A 62 0.92 12.60 1.79
CA GLN A 62 0.51 13.54 2.84
C GLN A 62 -0.63 12.99 3.71
N ASN A 63 -1.32 11.94 3.25
CA ASN A 63 -2.45 11.34 3.93
C ASN A 63 -2.32 9.82 3.88
N ILE A 64 -1.48 9.28 4.78
CA ILE A 64 -1.23 7.84 4.86
C ILE A 64 -2.47 7.16 5.41
N VAL A 65 -3.08 6.32 4.59
CA VAL A 65 -4.18 5.46 5.01
C VAL A 65 -3.59 4.31 5.82
N THR A 66 -4.22 3.98 6.94
CA THR A 66 -3.83 2.84 7.78
C THR A 66 -4.99 1.88 7.90
N VAL A 67 -4.72 0.59 8.10
CA VAL A 67 -5.79 -0.41 8.29
C VAL A 67 -6.71 -0.09 9.48
N ASP A 68 -6.21 0.68 10.45
CA ASP A 68 -6.96 1.11 11.63
C ASP A 68 -7.88 2.31 11.38
N ASP A 69 -7.77 2.99 10.24
CA ASP A 69 -8.56 4.18 9.91
C ASP A 69 -10.08 3.90 10.03
N PRO A 70 -10.84 4.67 10.82
CA PRO A 70 -12.28 4.47 10.97
C PRO A 70 -13.06 4.63 9.67
N ASP A 71 -12.60 5.47 8.74
CA ASP A 71 -13.22 5.72 7.44
C ASP A 71 -12.64 4.84 6.32
N HIS A 72 -11.84 3.83 6.69
CA HIS A 72 -11.27 2.89 5.74
C HIS A 72 -12.38 2.21 4.95
N ARG A 73 -12.40 2.46 3.63
CA ARG A 73 -13.52 2.11 2.72
C ARG A 73 -13.85 0.62 2.71
N TYR A 74 -12.94 -0.21 3.20
CA TYR A 74 -13.09 -1.65 3.27
C TYR A 74 -13.72 -2.19 4.57
N LYS A 75 -14.03 -1.35 5.55
CA LYS A 75 -14.79 -1.75 6.76
C LYS A 75 -16.29 -1.94 6.53
N GLN A 76 -16.81 -1.66 5.32
CA GLN A 76 -18.24 -1.78 4.98
C GLN A 76 -18.63 -3.08 4.24
N GLY A 77 -17.84 -4.15 4.39
CA GLY A 77 -18.14 -5.49 3.85
C GLY A 77 -18.77 -6.41 4.87
#